data_AF-A0A3D3GWX2-F1
#
_entry.id   AF-A0A3D3GWX2-F1
#
_cell.length_a   1.000
_cell.length_b   1.000
_cell.length_c   1.000
_cell.angle_alpha   90.00
_cell.angle_beta   90.00
_cell.angle_gamma   90.00
#
_symmetry.space_group_name_H-M   'P 1'
#
loop_
_entity.id
_entity.type
_entity.pdbx_description
1 polymer ?
#
loop_
_entity_poly.entity_id
_entity_poly.type
_entity_poly.pdbx_seq_one_letter_code
_entity_poly.pdbx_strand_id
1 'polypeptide(L)'
;MMKTSPPMKKLKLKIALSTLCLVLVGCQSVPNSPVELKDDLDAAIKETKILNGPKPLTQVPNSVQQELMLNNMSQAKQGMLAEKRLEISATEVDAKDFFQAIVRGSRYNVVIHPDVIGQISLSLNNVTLSEALTVVEDVYGYEIIRRGNIVQVFPPGIRTETIALNYLFLKRFGSSTTTINSGGVSENDPNSGNN
;
A
#
# COMPACT_ATOMS: atom_id res chain seq x y z
N MET A 1 67.44 -28.68 -0.31
CA MET A 1 65.98 -28.54 -0.13
C MET A 1 65.29 -28.89 -1.45
N MET A 2 64.16 -29.60 -1.37
CA MET A 2 63.39 -30.25 -2.44
C MET A 2 63.24 -29.49 -3.77
N LYS A 3 63.18 -30.23 -4.89
CA LYS A 3 61.95 -30.40 -5.69
C LYS A 3 62.14 -31.38 -6.85
N THR A 4 61.47 -32.52 -6.76
CA THR A 4 61.18 -33.43 -7.88
C THR A 4 59.90 -32.97 -8.58
N SER A 5 59.88 -33.01 -9.92
CA SER A 5 58.70 -32.70 -10.74
C SER A 5 58.38 -33.88 -11.67
N PRO A 6 57.15 -34.45 -11.66
CA PRO A 6 56.76 -35.52 -12.57
C PRO A 6 55.91 -35.01 -13.77
N PRO A 7 55.92 -35.69 -14.93
CA PRO A 7 55.16 -35.29 -16.11
C PRO A 7 53.75 -35.94 -16.13
N MET A 8 52.76 -35.33 -15.48
CA MET A 8 51.37 -35.83 -15.44
C MET A 8 50.40 -35.17 -16.46
N LYS A 9 50.89 -34.65 -17.60
CA LYS A 9 50.02 -33.96 -18.57
C LYS A 9 49.45 -34.87 -19.67
N LYS A 10 50.12 -35.96 -20.05
CA LYS A 10 49.64 -36.84 -21.14
C LYS A 10 48.52 -37.80 -20.73
N LEU A 11 48.43 -38.15 -19.44
CA LEU A 11 47.40 -39.05 -18.93
C LEU A 11 46.03 -38.34 -18.78
N LYS A 12 46.03 -37.08 -18.32
CA LYS A 12 44.81 -36.26 -18.21
C LYS A 12 44.18 -35.95 -19.57
N LEU A 13 44.99 -35.75 -20.61
CA LEU A 13 44.48 -35.50 -21.98
C LEU A 13 43.81 -36.75 -22.58
N LYS A 14 44.36 -37.95 -22.35
CA LYS A 14 43.76 -39.21 -22.82
C LYS A 14 42.46 -39.56 -22.08
N ILE A 15 42.39 -39.28 -20.77
CA ILE A 15 41.17 -39.46 -19.98
C ILE A 15 40.09 -38.45 -20.40
N ALA A 16 40.47 -37.20 -20.66
CA ALA A 16 39.54 -36.17 -21.16
C ALA A 16 38.99 -36.49 -22.55
N LEU A 17 39.80 -37.07 -23.44
CA LEU A 17 39.36 -37.46 -24.78
C LEU A 17 38.42 -38.69 -24.76
N SER A 18 38.68 -39.65 -23.86
CA SER A 18 37.82 -40.84 -23.68
C SER A 18 36.45 -40.47 -23.06
N THR A 19 36.44 -39.55 -22.09
CA THR A 19 35.20 -39.06 -21.47
C THR A 19 34.36 -38.22 -22.42
N LEU A 20 34.97 -37.44 -23.33
CA LEU A 20 34.24 -36.69 -24.35
C LEU A 20 33.52 -37.62 -25.36
N CYS A 21 34.17 -38.71 -25.80
CA CYS A 21 33.55 -39.68 -26.70
C CYS A 21 32.35 -40.42 -26.08
N LEU A 22 32.31 -40.60 -24.76
CA LEU A 22 31.20 -41.29 -24.07
C LEU A 22 29.91 -40.45 -24.03
N VAL A 23 30.03 -39.11 -24.05
CA VAL A 23 28.87 -38.19 -23.99
C VAL A 23 28.15 -38.09 -25.34
N LEU A 24 28.84 -38.39 -26.45
CA LEU A 24 28.28 -38.31 -27.81
C LEU A 24 27.34 -39.49 -28.18
N VAL A 25 27.33 -40.59 -27.42
CA VAL A 25 26.48 -41.76 -27.70
C VAL A 25 25.12 -41.70 -26.97
N GLY A 26 24.86 -40.65 -26.18
CA GLY A 26 23.65 -40.50 -25.36
C GLY A 26 22.42 -39.87 -26.02
N CYS A 27 22.46 -39.49 -27.30
CA CYS A 27 21.29 -38.92 -27.98
C CYS A 27 20.32 -40.02 -28.45
N GLN A 28 19.44 -40.48 -27.55
CA GLN A 28 18.24 -41.21 -27.94
C GLN A 28 17.25 -40.21 -28.56
N SER A 29 17.12 -40.22 -29.89
CA SER A 29 16.08 -39.44 -30.56
C SER A 29 14.71 -40.02 -30.20
N VAL A 30 13.78 -39.16 -29.79
CA VAL A 30 12.37 -39.50 -29.57
C VAL A 30 11.78 -40.18 -30.83
N PRO A 31 11.05 -41.30 -30.69
CA PRO A 31 10.36 -41.91 -31.82
C PRO A 31 9.31 -40.93 -32.36
N ASN A 32 9.17 -40.88 -33.69
CA ASN A 32 8.19 -40.04 -34.36
C ASN A 32 6.80 -40.23 -33.74
N SER A 33 6.14 -39.12 -33.41
CA SER A 33 4.85 -39.16 -32.71
C SER A 33 3.85 -40.01 -33.48
N PRO A 34 3.24 -41.03 -32.88
CA PRO A 34 2.21 -41.83 -33.54
C PRO A 34 1.02 -40.92 -33.87
N VAL A 35 0.75 -40.77 -35.16
CA VAL A 35 -0.33 -39.90 -35.69
C VAL A 35 -1.70 -40.45 -35.26
N GLU A 36 -1.83 -41.77 -35.20
CA GLU A 36 -3.06 -42.46 -34.79
C GLU A 36 -3.50 -42.11 -33.36
N LEU A 37 -2.55 -41.93 -32.43
CA LEU A 37 -2.84 -41.55 -31.04
C LEU A 37 -3.30 -40.10 -30.90
N LYS A 38 -2.95 -39.22 -31.85
CA LYS A 38 -3.45 -37.84 -31.88
C LYS A 38 -4.88 -37.81 -32.40
N ASP A 39 -5.15 -38.59 -33.45
CA ASP A 39 -6.49 -38.67 -34.05
C ASP A 39 -7.52 -39.24 -33.06
N ASP A 40 -7.16 -40.27 -32.29
CA ASP A 40 -8.01 -40.82 -31.22
C ASP A 40 -8.24 -39.84 -30.07
N LEU A 41 -7.22 -39.05 -29.71
CA LEU A 41 -7.33 -38.06 -28.64
C LEU A 41 -8.19 -36.86 -29.07
N ASP A 42 -8.06 -36.43 -30.33
CA ASP A 42 -8.89 -35.40 -30.94
C ASP A 42 -10.35 -35.87 -31.08
N ALA A 43 -10.57 -37.15 -31.40
CA ALA A 43 -11.91 -37.76 -31.42
C ALA A 43 -12.57 -37.73 -30.04
N ALA A 44 -11.85 -38.12 -28.98
CA ALA A 44 -12.34 -38.08 -27.60
C ALA A 44 -12.62 -36.66 -27.09
N ILE A 45 -11.77 -35.68 -27.44
CA ILE A 45 -11.99 -34.26 -27.12
C ILE A 45 -13.23 -33.73 -27.85
N LYS A 46 -13.46 -34.15 -29.09
CA LYS A 46 -14.64 -33.73 -29.86
C LYS A 46 -15.93 -34.32 -29.31
N GLU A 47 -15.92 -35.58 -28.91
CA GLU A 47 -17.08 -36.25 -28.29
C GLU A 47 -17.42 -35.61 -26.94
N THR A 48 -16.43 -35.40 -26.07
CA THR A 48 -16.64 -34.74 -24.76
C THR A 48 -17.12 -33.29 -24.88
N LYS A 49 -16.67 -32.55 -25.90
CA LYS A 49 -17.13 -31.18 -26.18
C LYS A 49 -18.58 -31.10 -26.66
N ILE A 50 -19.08 -32.16 -27.32
CA ILE A 50 -20.49 -32.24 -27.74
C ILE A 50 -21.40 -32.57 -26.55
N LEU A 51 -20.94 -33.43 -25.62
CA LEU A 51 -21.72 -33.88 -24.47
C LEU A 51 -21.71 -32.86 -23.31
N ASN A 52 -20.60 -32.15 -23.09
CA ASN A 52 -20.42 -31.21 -21.97
C ASN A 52 -20.16 -29.76 -22.42
N GLY A 53 -20.46 -29.43 -23.68
CA GLY A 53 -20.35 -28.05 -24.16
C GLY A 53 -21.37 -27.16 -23.44
N PRO A 54 -20.99 -25.97 -22.94
CA PRO A 54 -21.94 -25.04 -22.35
C PRO A 54 -22.99 -24.70 -23.40
N LYS A 55 -24.22 -25.17 -23.18
CA LYS A 55 -25.36 -24.90 -24.06
C LYS A 55 -25.50 -23.37 -24.15
N PRO A 56 -25.27 -22.74 -25.31
CA PRO A 56 -25.35 -21.30 -25.42
C PRO A 56 -26.77 -20.89 -25.04
N LEU A 57 -26.90 -20.02 -24.04
CA LEU A 57 -28.19 -19.47 -23.62
C LEU A 57 -28.70 -18.60 -24.76
N THR A 58 -29.56 -19.19 -25.61
CA THR A 58 -29.95 -18.58 -26.88
C THR A 58 -30.77 -17.30 -26.70
N GLN A 59 -31.36 -17.07 -25.52
CA GLN A 59 -32.16 -15.88 -25.23
C GLN A 59 -32.02 -15.52 -23.74
N VAL A 60 -31.13 -14.58 -23.43
CA VAL A 60 -31.14 -13.90 -22.13
C VAL A 60 -32.26 -12.86 -22.16
N PRO A 61 -33.16 -12.81 -21.17
CA PRO A 61 -34.23 -11.80 -21.12
C PRO A 61 -33.67 -10.38 -21.18
N ASN A 62 -34.33 -9.50 -21.94
CA ASN A 62 -33.90 -8.11 -22.13
C ASN A 62 -33.63 -7.36 -20.82
N SER A 63 -34.39 -7.65 -19.76
CA SER A 63 -34.20 -7.05 -18.42
C SER A 63 -32.82 -7.38 -17.82
N VAL A 64 -32.38 -8.63 -17.95
CA VAL A 64 -31.07 -9.09 -17.43
C VAL A 64 -29.93 -8.51 -18.27
N GLN A 65 -30.11 -8.40 -19.59
CA GLN A 65 -29.13 -7.76 -20.47
C GLN A 65 -28.96 -6.26 -20.15
N GLN A 66 -30.06 -5.56 -19.88
CA GLN A 66 -30.05 -4.15 -19.48
C GLN A 66 -29.38 -3.94 -18.13
N GLU A 67 -29.65 -4.78 -17.13
CA GLU A 67 -28.95 -4.73 -15.83
C GLU A 67 -27.46 -4.98 -15.97
N LEU A 68 -27.06 -5.97 -16.77
CA LEU A 68 -25.64 -6.27 -17.02
C LEU A 68 -24.93 -5.11 -17.73
N MET A 69 -25.58 -4.45 -18.70
CA MET A 69 -25.03 -3.25 -19.33
C MET A 69 -24.91 -2.08 -18.34
N LEU A 70 -25.91 -1.86 -17.48
CA LEU A 70 -25.87 -0.82 -16.45
C LEU A 70 -24.75 -1.07 -15.43
N ASN A 71 -24.58 -2.31 -14.98
CA ASN A 71 -23.51 -2.70 -14.05
C ASN A 71 -22.12 -2.59 -14.69
N ASN A 72 -21.97 -2.97 -15.97
CA ASN A 72 -20.71 -2.80 -16.66
C ASN A 72 -20.34 -1.32 -16.83
N MET A 73 -21.33 -0.46 -17.11
CA MET A 73 -21.13 1.00 -17.19
C MET A 73 -20.79 1.61 -15.84
N SER A 74 -21.43 1.18 -14.74
CA SER A 74 -21.10 1.67 -13.40
C SER A 74 -19.69 1.26 -12.96
N GLN A 75 -19.29 0.01 -13.24
CA GLN A 75 -17.94 -0.50 -13.00
C GLN A 75 -16.89 0.20 -13.85
N ALA A 76 -17.16 0.44 -15.14
CA ALA A 76 -16.26 1.20 -16.01
C ALA A 76 -16.10 2.64 -15.52
N LYS A 77 -17.19 3.29 -15.11
CA LYS A 77 -17.15 4.64 -14.52
C LYS A 77 -16.36 4.68 -13.22
N GLN A 78 -16.53 3.68 -12.36
CA GLN A 78 -15.76 3.55 -11.12
C GLN A 78 -14.26 3.34 -11.40
N GLY A 79 -13.91 2.55 -12.41
CA GLY A 79 -12.52 2.37 -12.86
C GLY A 79 -11.89 3.66 -13.41
N MET A 80 -12.65 4.48 -14.15
CA MET A 80 -12.15 5.78 -14.63
C MET A 80 -12.00 6.83 -13.53
N LEU A 81 -12.80 6.73 -12.46
CA LEU A 81 -12.72 7.65 -11.31
C LEU A 81 -11.74 7.18 -10.24
N ALA A 82 -11.24 5.94 -10.33
CA ALA A 82 -10.30 5.38 -9.39
C ALA A 82 -8.96 6.13 -9.43
N GLU A 83 -8.53 6.60 -8.28
CA GLU A 83 -7.22 7.21 -8.11
C GLU A 83 -6.12 6.16 -8.32
N LYS A 84 -5.03 6.55 -9.01
CA LYS A 84 -3.90 5.66 -9.30
C LYS A 84 -3.32 5.10 -8.00
N ARG A 85 -3.14 3.78 -7.95
CA ARG A 85 -2.44 3.09 -6.87
C ARG A 85 -0.93 3.29 -7.02
N LEU A 86 -0.26 3.53 -5.91
CA LEU A 86 1.16 3.88 -5.81
C LEU A 86 1.85 2.89 -4.86
N GLU A 87 3.08 2.56 -5.20
CA GLU A 87 4.07 2.00 -4.29
C GLU A 87 5.11 3.08 -4.03
N ILE A 88 5.38 3.34 -2.75
CA ILE A 88 6.29 4.41 -2.33
C ILE A 88 7.32 3.77 -1.42
N SER A 89 8.59 3.88 -1.78
CA SER A 89 9.70 3.49 -0.93
C SER A 89 10.64 4.69 -0.82
N ALA A 90 10.70 5.27 0.37
CA ALA A 90 11.54 6.40 0.71
C ALA A 90 12.38 6.04 1.94
N THR A 91 13.67 6.32 1.89
CA THR A 91 14.59 6.12 3.01
C THR A 91 15.46 7.36 3.10
N GLU A 92 15.30 8.11 4.19
CA GLU A 92 16.04 9.36 4.48
C GLU A 92 15.95 10.37 3.33
N VAL A 93 14.74 10.54 2.77
CA VAL A 93 14.51 11.50 1.68
C VAL A 93 14.13 12.85 2.28
N ASP A 94 14.73 13.93 1.80
CA ASP A 94 14.33 15.29 2.18
C ASP A 94 12.84 15.51 1.95
N ALA A 95 12.14 16.11 2.93
CA ALA A 95 10.69 16.28 2.88
C ALA A 95 10.24 17.01 1.61
N LYS A 96 10.97 18.04 1.17
CA LYS A 96 10.68 18.79 -0.06
C LYS A 96 10.70 17.89 -1.29
N ASP A 97 11.72 17.05 -1.39
CA ASP A 97 11.91 16.14 -2.52
C ASP A 97 10.87 15.02 -2.50
N PHE A 98 10.56 14.50 -1.32
CA PHE A 98 9.50 13.52 -1.12
C PHE A 98 8.15 14.03 -1.65
N PHE A 99 7.73 15.22 -1.20
CA PHE A 99 6.45 15.79 -1.63
C PHE A 99 6.44 16.14 -3.13
N GLN A 100 7.56 16.53 -3.72
CA GLN A 100 7.64 16.73 -5.18
C GLN A 100 7.59 15.40 -5.95
N ALA A 101 8.21 14.35 -5.43
CA ALA A 101 8.24 13.04 -6.07
C ALA A 101 6.87 12.36 -6.04
N ILE A 102 6.12 12.46 -4.93
CA ILE A 102 4.85 11.73 -4.77
C ILE A 102 3.73 12.25 -5.67
N VAL A 103 3.66 13.57 -5.93
CA VAL A 103 2.67 14.13 -6.87
C VAL A 103 3.08 13.98 -8.34
N ARG A 104 4.32 13.54 -8.63
CA ARG A 104 4.83 13.42 -10.01
C ARG A 104 3.99 12.41 -10.79
N GLY A 105 3.44 12.84 -11.92
CA GLY A 105 2.57 12.01 -12.75
C GLY A 105 1.15 11.80 -12.19
N SER A 106 0.78 12.57 -11.16
CA SER A 106 -0.61 12.70 -10.71
C SER A 106 -1.27 13.93 -11.34
N ARG A 107 -2.58 14.08 -11.13
CA ARG A 107 -3.35 15.29 -11.51
C ARG A 107 -3.21 16.46 -10.52
N TYR A 108 -2.48 16.25 -9.42
CA TYR A 108 -2.35 17.24 -8.36
C TYR A 108 -1.07 18.04 -8.52
N ASN A 109 -1.16 19.30 -8.15
CA ASN A 109 -0.04 20.22 -8.01
C ASN A 109 0.33 20.34 -6.54
N VAL A 110 1.61 20.52 -6.24
CA VAL A 110 2.09 20.69 -4.86
C VAL A 110 2.68 22.09 -4.68
N VAL A 111 2.38 22.72 -3.55
CA VAL A 111 3.00 23.96 -3.08
C VAL A 111 3.57 23.67 -1.70
N ILE A 112 4.87 23.87 -1.54
CA ILE A 112 5.60 23.51 -0.33
C ILE A 112 6.06 24.80 0.34
N HIS A 113 5.72 24.98 1.61
CA HIS A 113 6.19 26.11 2.40
C HIS A 113 7.73 26.06 2.55
N PRO A 114 8.46 27.18 2.46
CA PRO A 114 9.92 27.18 2.50
C PRO A 114 10.51 26.54 3.76
N ASP A 115 9.79 26.64 4.88
CA ASP A 115 10.21 26.13 6.20
C ASP A 115 9.91 24.64 6.41
N VAL A 116 9.42 23.91 5.39
CA VAL A 116 9.29 22.45 5.46
C VAL A 116 10.69 21.82 5.48
N ILE A 117 11.07 21.28 6.64
CA ILE A 117 12.36 20.64 6.90
C ILE A 117 12.15 19.26 7.50
N GLY A 118 13.13 18.37 7.30
CA GLY A 118 13.12 17.01 7.86
C GLY A 118 13.34 15.95 6.80
N GLN A 119 13.59 14.73 7.27
CA GLN A 119 13.76 13.55 6.40
C GLN A 119 12.60 12.58 6.62
N ILE A 120 12.13 11.97 5.53
CA ILE A 120 11.01 11.05 5.50
C ILE A 120 11.51 9.66 5.09
N SER A 121 11.22 8.68 5.94
CA SER A 121 11.46 7.26 5.71
C SER A 121 10.13 6.51 5.83
N LEU A 122 9.65 5.93 4.73
CA LEU A 122 8.42 5.15 4.70
C LEU A 122 8.39 4.17 3.53
N SER A 123 7.67 3.06 3.73
CA SER A 123 7.41 2.06 2.70
C SER A 123 5.91 1.77 2.67
N LEU A 124 5.25 2.14 1.59
CA LEU A 124 3.81 1.97 1.39
C LEU A 124 3.56 1.19 0.10
N ASN A 125 2.64 0.24 0.19
CA ASN A 125 2.25 -0.63 -0.92
C ASN A 125 0.77 -0.46 -1.25
N ASN A 126 0.44 -0.36 -2.53
CA ASN A 126 -0.94 -0.29 -3.01
C ASN A 126 -1.78 0.82 -2.34
N VAL A 127 -1.20 2.01 -2.19
CA VAL A 127 -1.86 3.18 -1.58
C VAL A 127 -2.24 4.23 -2.63
N THR A 128 -3.27 5.01 -2.35
CA THR A 128 -3.57 6.23 -3.11
C THR A 128 -2.68 7.38 -2.64
N LEU A 129 -2.57 8.44 -3.46
CA LEU A 129 -1.87 9.66 -3.05
C LEU A 129 -2.49 10.25 -1.77
N SER A 130 -3.81 10.27 -1.69
CA SER A 130 -4.53 10.81 -0.54
C SER A 130 -4.18 10.07 0.75
N GLU A 131 -4.16 8.73 0.71
CA GLU A 131 -3.79 7.90 1.87
C GLU A 131 -2.34 8.12 2.27
N ALA A 132 -1.42 8.17 1.31
CA ALA A 132 0.00 8.40 1.59
C ALA A 132 0.26 9.77 2.23
N LEU A 133 -0.42 10.83 1.77
CA LEU A 133 -0.31 12.16 2.38
C LEU A 133 -0.85 12.17 3.81
N THR A 134 -1.99 11.52 4.06
CA THR A 134 -2.56 11.40 5.42
C THR A 134 -1.62 10.64 6.36
N VAL A 135 -0.99 9.55 5.90
CA VAL A 135 0.00 8.84 6.71
C VAL A 135 1.18 9.73 7.07
N VAL A 136 1.65 10.56 6.13
CA VAL A 136 2.76 11.48 6.39
C VAL A 136 2.37 12.60 7.34
N GLU A 137 1.15 13.13 7.22
CA GLU A 137 0.55 14.08 8.16
C GLU A 137 0.48 13.49 9.58
N ASP A 138 -0.03 12.27 9.74
CA ASP A 138 -0.18 11.61 11.04
C ASP A 138 1.16 11.26 11.70
N VAL A 139 2.14 10.78 10.92
CA VAL A 139 3.42 10.29 11.46
C VAL A 139 4.41 11.43 11.73
N TYR A 140 4.47 12.41 10.82
CA TYR A 140 5.48 13.48 10.89
C TYR A 140 4.90 14.84 11.32
N GLY A 141 3.57 14.99 11.40
CA GLY A 141 2.91 16.20 11.88
C GLY A 141 2.90 17.35 10.87
N TYR A 142 3.17 17.10 9.58
CA TYR A 142 3.04 18.12 8.54
C TYR A 142 1.57 18.46 8.32
N GLU A 143 1.25 19.75 8.24
CA GLU A 143 -0.10 20.20 7.92
C GLU A 143 -0.29 20.19 6.38
N ILE A 144 -1.25 19.40 5.89
CA ILE A 144 -1.51 19.23 4.45
C ILE A 144 -2.90 19.71 4.09
N ILE A 145 -2.99 20.87 3.44
CA ILE A 145 -4.26 21.48 3.03
C ILE A 145 -4.53 21.18 1.55
N ARG A 146 -5.66 20.50 1.28
CA ARG A 146 -6.11 20.19 -0.08
C ARG A 146 -7.16 21.19 -0.55
N ARG A 147 -6.90 21.88 -1.67
CA ARG A 147 -7.85 22.79 -2.34
C ARG A 147 -7.96 22.41 -3.81
N GLY A 148 -8.99 21.61 -4.14
CA GLY A 148 -9.19 21.12 -5.50
C GLY A 148 -8.03 20.24 -5.96
N ASN A 149 -7.29 20.68 -6.98
CA ASN A 149 -6.11 20.01 -7.51
C ASN A 149 -4.79 20.52 -6.92
N ILE A 150 -4.81 21.37 -5.89
CA ILE A 150 -3.60 21.91 -5.25
C ILE A 150 -3.47 21.34 -3.84
N VAL A 151 -2.29 20.79 -3.55
CA VAL A 151 -1.86 20.30 -2.24
C VAL A 151 -0.88 21.32 -1.66
N GLN A 152 -1.22 21.92 -0.52
CA GLN A 152 -0.37 22.85 0.20
C GLN A 152 0.24 22.14 1.40
N VAL A 153 1.57 22.15 1.52
CA VAL A 153 2.30 21.49 2.60
C VAL A 153 2.94 22.55 3.48
N PHE A 154 2.62 22.50 4.77
CA PHE A 154 3.15 23.39 5.81
C PHE A 154 4.07 22.63 6.76
N PRO A 155 5.04 23.31 7.41
CA PRO A 155 5.93 22.68 8.37
C PRO A 155 5.15 22.15 9.59
N PRO A 156 5.70 21.14 10.29
CA PRO A 156 5.12 20.67 11.54
C PRO A 156 5.34 21.75 12.60
N GLY A 157 4.25 22.29 13.15
CA GLY A 157 4.36 23.37 14.13
C GLY A 157 3.02 23.86 14.66
N ILE A 158 3.07 24.52 15.81
CA ILE A 158 1.90 25.16 16.41
C ILE A 158 1.69 26.52 15.73
N ARG A 159 0.48 26.77 15.25
CA ARG A 159 0.09 28.06 14.66
C ARG A 159 -0.87 28.78 15.61
N THR A 160 -0.57 30.04 15.89
CA THR A 160 -1.50 30.92 16.60
C THR A 160 -2.31 31.68 15.56
N GLU A 161 -3.62 31.45 15.55
CA GLU A 161 -4.55 32.24 14.74
C GLU A 161 -5.34 33.20 15.62
N THR A 162 -5.55 34.43 15.12
CA THR A 162 -6.43 35.40 15.77
C THR A 162 -7.80 35.34 15.12
N ILE A 163 -8.79 34.82 15.83
CA ILE A 163 -10.16 34.69 15.33
C ILE A 163 -11.00 35.85 15.89
N ALA A 164 -11.55 36.67 15.01
CA ALA A 164 -12.47 37.74 15.40
C ALA A 164 -13.81 37.15 15.85
N LEU A 165 -14.21 37.43 17.08
CA LEU A 165 -15.49 36.96 17.62
C LEU A 165 -16.55 38.05 17.49
N ASN A 166 -17.70 37.72 16.90
CA ASN A 166 -18.85 38.59 16.91
C ASN A 166 -19.65 38.37 18.20
N TYR A 167 -19.62 39.38 19.08
CA TYR A 167 -20.26 39.36 20.38
C TYR A 167 -21.77 39.10 20.33
N LEU A 168 -22.47 39.41 19.23
CA LEU A 168 -23.90 39.17 19.08
C LEU A 168 -24.26 37.68 19.03
N PHE A 169 -23.32 36.81 18.64
CA PHE A 169 -23.52 35.37 18.57
C PHE A 169 -22.97 34.61 19.79
N LEU A 170 -22.36 35.30 20.76
CA LEU A 170 -21.80 34.68 21.96
C LEU A 170 -22.86 34.57 23.06
N LYS A 171 -23.11 33.35 23.56
CA LYS A 171 -23.85 33.11 24.81
C LYS A 171 -22.87 32.75 25.92
N ARG A 172 -22.84 33.55 26.98
CA ARG A 172 -21.98 33.29 28.14
C ARG A 172 -22.72 32.40 29.15
N PHE A 173 -22.15 31.25 29.47
CA PHE A 173 -22.57 30.41 30.59
C PHE A 173 -21.51 30.50 31.69
N GLY A 174 -21.93 30.73 32.92
CA GLY A 174 -21.06 30.76 34.10
C GLY A 174 -21.68 29.88 35.19
N SER A 175 -20.89 28.97 35.74
CA SER A 175 -21.25 28.18 36.92
C SER A 175 -20.40 28.65 38.08
N SER A 176 -21.01 28.89 39.24
CA SER A 176 -20.33 29.25 40.47
C SER A 176 -20.71 28.24 41.54
N THR A 177 -19.72 27.54 42.08
CA THR A 177 -19.89 26.60 43.20
C THR A 177 -19.23 27.20 44.44
N THR A 178 -20.03 27.47 45.47
CA THR A 178 -19.51 27.92 46.76
C THR A 178 -19.66 26.78 47.76
N THR A 179 -18.55 26.25 48.26
CA THR A 179 -18.52 25.23 49.32
C THR A 179 -18.19 25.90 50.65
N ILE A 180 -19.12 25.86 51.61
CA ILE A 180 -18.89 26.35 52.96
C ILE A 180 -18.57 25.15 53.84
N ASN A 181 -17.34 25.09 54.37
CA ASN A 181 -16.96 24.09 55.37
C ASN A 181 -17.03 24.74 56.76
N SER A 182 -18.09 24.47 57.52
CA SER A 182 -18.20 24.90 58.92
C SER A 182 -17.37 23.96 59.80
N GLY A 183 -16.14 24.39 60.11
CA GLY A 183 -15.29 23.73 61.11
C GLY A 183 -15.96 23.76 62.49
N GLY A 184 -16.00 22.59 63.14
CA GLY A 184 -16.68 22.37 64.41
C GLY A 184 -16.13 23.18 65.59
N VAL A 185 -17.02 23.52 66.51
CA VAL A 185 -16.66 24.04 67.82
C VAL A 185 -16.32 22.87 68.75
N SER A 186 -15.11 22.88 69.29
CA SER A 186 -14.69 22.03 70.41
C SER A 186 -15.21 22.69 71.68
N GLU A 187 -16.14 22.05 72.38
CA GLU A 187 -16.50 22.44 73.75
C GLU A 187 -15.28 22.18 74.65
N ASN A 188 -14.62 23.25 75.06
CA ASN A 188 -13.62 23.23 76.12
C ASN A 188 -14.34 23.02 77.46
N ASP A 189 -14.03 21.90 78.12
CA ASP A 189 -14.43 21.58 79.49
C ASP A 189 -13.50 22.30 80.48
N PRO A 190 -14.00 23.26 81.31
CA PRO A 190 -13.24 23.81 82.41
C PRO A 190 -13.63 23.12 83.72
N ASN A 191 -12.83 22.12 84.09
CA ASN A 191 -12.66 21.70 85.47
C ASN A 191 -12.16 22.88 86.33
N SER A 192 -13.01 23.45 87.18
CA SER A 192 -12.61 24.34 88.27
C SER A 192 -13.42 24.02 89.52
N GLY A 193 -12.73 23.45 90.51
CA GLY A 193 -13.32 22.88 91.71
C GLY A 193 -13.84 23.89 92.74
N ASN A 194 -14.67 23.38 93.64
CA ASN A 194 -14.87 23.89 95.00
C ASN A 194 -15.63 22.86 95.86
N ASN A 195 -14.91 22.07 96.68
CA ASN A 195 -15.17 21.87 98.11
C ASN A 195 -14.04 21.05 98.76
#